data_AF-A0A959TCS2-F1
#
_entry.id   AF-A0A959TCS2-F1
#
_cell.length_a   1.000
_cell.length_b   1.000
_cell.length_c   1.000
_cell.angle_alpha   90.00
_cell.angle_beta   90.00
_cell.angle_gamma   90.00
#
_symmetry.space_group_name_H-M   'P 1'
#
loop_
_entity.id
_entity.type
_entity.pdbx_description
1 polymer ?
#
loop_
_entity_poly.entity_id
_entity_poly.type
_entity_poly.pdbx_seq_one_letter_code
_entity_poly.pdbx_strand_id
1 'polypeptide(L)'
;MEVDSKELFVRKYNDLRSLNRELGVFEGIRAAAILRHLLLDDNPLLHLANRTYKLKIVFKVDNSLLPVIDPLAKILFIGTEIGEMKQIFSRSRKELKIDQFLGLEILEIEQDKFSTREIIKFAANKKGGVHLANTSKADEEKLDNALQKVGKNVLLQALFEISNIALIALLPLKEKIIELPKDLPYLAHYNIGPNKSLHLKGENQHIVTNKMNEEIDNGFGILLETKIMPQKKGGNRFIYAMGGNNKTDFNYSLTLTNDGDLVSTAKLNSNAIIKTRIQNFSRTFSGKWISIACFLNIEEQKAVMSLFCNNHLYDSEQISFKKINTKFQKHVIAGNLNGKQNASMYFIEQILLKGAITVDQQSSLLNYMEGNWKK
;
A
#
# COMPACT_ATOMS: atom_id res chain seq x y z
N MET A 1 -16.69 19.89 7.09
CA MET A 1 -16.17 19.08 5.97
C MET A 1 -16.61 17.66 6.25
N GLU A 2 -17.51 17.11 5.43
CA GLU A 2 -17.95 15.71 5.58
C GLU A 2 -16.85 14.80 5.03
N VAL A 3 -16.36 13.87 5.85
CA VAL A 3 -15.31 12.94 5.45
C VAL A 3 -15.96 11.77 4.72
N ASP A 4 -15.55 11.48 3.49
CA ASP A 4 -16.07 10.33 2.74
C ASP A 4 -15.77 9.02 3.50
N SER A 5 -16.83 8.29 3.81
CA SER A 5 -16.77 7.00 4.48
C SER A 5 -15.89 5.96 3.76
N LYS A 6 -15.82 6.02 2.43
CA LYS A 6 -14.98 5.09 1.63
C LYS A 6 -13.50 5.41 1.81
N GLU A 7 -13.14 6.69 1.68
CA GLU A 7 -11.77 7.16 1.93
C GLU A 7 -11.33 6.83 3.36
N LEU A 8 -12.20 7.09 4.36
CA LEU A 8 -11.90 6.80 5.75
C LEU A 8 -11.75 5.28 6.01
N PHE A 9 -12.60 4.45 5.40
CA PHE A 9 -12.49 2.99 5.46
C PHE A 9 -11.14 2.52 4.92
N VAL A 10 -10.74 2.99 3.72
CA VAL A 10 -9.46 2.63 3.10
C VAL A 10 -8.28 3.02 3.98
N ARG A 11 -8.29 4.25 4.51
CA ARG A 11 -7.24 4.73 5.43
C ARG A 11 -7.17 3.83 6.67
N LYS A 12 -8.30 3.54 7.32
CA LYS A 12 -8.33 2.69 8.51
C LYS A 12 -7.90 1.25 8.22
N TYR A 13 -8.27 0.71 7.07
CA TYR A 13 -7.79 -0.60 6.63
C TYR A 13 -6.27 -0.61 6.48
N ASN A 14 -5.68 0.40 5.84
CA ASN A 14 -4.24 0.48 5.66
C ASN A 14 -3.50 0.73 6.98
N ASP A 15 -4.04 1.57 7.87
CA ASP A 15 -3.50 1.78 9.22
C ASP A 15 -3.44 0.43 9.98
N LEU A 16 -4.55 -0.32 9.99
CA LEU A 16 -4.62 -1.64 10.64
C LEU A 16 -3.59 -2.59 10.06
N ARG A 17 -3.47 -2.62 8.73
CA ARG A 17 -2.52 -3.46 8.00
C ARG A 17 -1.07 -3.10 8.30
N SER A 18 -0.77 -1.82 8.46
CA SER A 18 0.56 -1.31 8.81
C SER A 18 0.93 -1.76 10.22
N LEU A 19 0.05 -1.51 11.20
CA LEU A 19 0.22 -1.93 12.60
C LEU A 19 0.37 -3.45 12.74
N ASN A 20 -0.37 -4.23 11.94
CA ASN A 20 -0.29 -5.69 11.99
C ASN A 20 1.08 -6.24 11.54
N ARG A 21 1.93 -5.44 10.89
CA ARG A 21 3.32 -5.82 10.57
C ARG A 21 4.30 -5.48 11.71
N GLU A 22 3.91 -4.60 12.62
CA GLU A 22 4.71 -4.11 13.72
C GLU A 22 4.17 -4.74 15.02
N LEU A 23 4.76 -5.87 15.44
CA LEU A 23 4.31 -6.66 16.58
C LEU A 23 4.69 -6.02 17.93
N GLY A 24 4.10 -4.87 18.26
CA GLY A 24 4.34 -4.16 19.51
C GLY A 24 3.09 -3.92 20.35
N VAL A 25 3.30 -3.65 21.65
CA VAL A 25 2.23 -3.44 22.64
C VAL A 25 1.37 -2.23 22.27
N PHE A 26 2.01 -1.14 21.84
CA PHE A 26 1.33 0.11 21.49
C PHE A 26 0.52 -0.05 20.20
N GLU A 27 1.06 -0.80 19.26
CA GLU A 27 0.48 -1.10 17.96
C GLU A 27 -0.78 -1.95 18.10
N GLY A 28 -0.78 -2.94 19.00
CA GLY A 28 -1.96 -3.75 19.30
C GLY A 28 -3.13 -2.92 19.86
N ILE A 29 -2.85 -1.94 20.72
CA ILE A 29 -3.89 -1.04 21.26
C ILE A 29 -4.49 -0.17 20.15
N ARG A 30 -3.65 0.39 19.29
CA ARG A 30 -4.10 1.18 18.13
C ARG A 30 -4.91 0.31 17.16
N ALA A 31 -4.51 -0.94 16.97
CA ALA A 31 -5.25 -1.90 16.15
C ALA A 31 -6.67 -2.12 16.70
N ALA A 32 -6.82 -2.28 18.02
CA ALA A 32 -8.15 -2.44 18.65
C ALA A 32 -9.07 -1.24 18.40
N ALA A 33 -8.57 -0.01 18.53
CA ALA A 33 -9.34 1.19 18.24
C ALA A 33 -9.80 1.23 16.76
N ILE A 34 -8.92 0.85 15.83
CA ILE A 34 -9.26 0.78 14.41
C ILE A 34 -10.28 -0.32 14.12
N LEU A 35 -10.11 -1.51 14.70
CA LEU A 35 -11.06 -2.62 14.59
C LEU A 35 -12.45 -2.22 15.10
N ARG A 36 -12.52 -1.48 16.20
CA ARG A 36 -13.78 -0.95 16.73
C ARG A 36 -14.48 -0.04 15.70
N HIS A 37 -13.76 0.91 15.10
CA HIS A 37 -14.31 1.80 14.07
C HIS A 37 -14.74 1.03 12.80
N LEU A 38 -13.96 0.02 12.41
CA LEU A 38 -14.25 -0.77 11.21
C LEU A 38 -15.48 -1.67 11.40
N LEU A 39 -15.64 -2.29 12.58
CA LEU A 39 -16.54 -3.43 12.79
C LEU A 39 -17.62 -3.26 13.87
N LEU A 40 -17.45 -2.38 14.86
CA LEU A 40 -18.16 -2.50 16.13
C LEU A 40 -18.95 -1.26 16.58
N ASP A 41 -18.51 -0.05 16.23
CA ASP A 41 -19.23 1.17 16.60
C ASP A 41 -20.67 1.19 16.07
N ASP A 42 -21.52 2.10 16.55
CA ASP A 42 -22.95 2.12 16.19
C ASP A 42 -23.18 2.24 14.66
N ASN A 43 -22.24 2.86 13.96
CA ASN A 43 -22.19 2.93 12.50
C ASN A 43 -20.82 2.44 11.99
N PRO A 44 -20.58 1.11 11.92
CA PRO A 44 -19.30 0.57 11.51
C PRO A 44 -18.92 1.03 10.10
N LEU A 45 -17.65 1.43 9.90
CA LEU A 45 -17.16 1.88 8.59
C LEU A 45 -17.35 0.83 7.50
N LEU A 46 -17.28 -0.46 7.85
CA LEU A 46 -17.62 -1.55 6.92
C LEU A 46 -19.00 -1.35 6.29
N HIS A 47 -20.02 -1.09 7.10
CA HIS A 47 -21.38 -0.93 6.61
C HIS A 47 -21.55 0.35 5.81
N LEU A 48 -20.96 1.45 6.29
CA LEU A 48 -21.02 2.76 5.62
C LEU A 48 -20.37 2.71 4.23
N ALA A 49 -19.14 2.22 4.13
CA ALA A 49 -18.39 2.14 2.88
C ALA A 49 -18.98 1.11 1.90
N ASN A 50 -19.59 0.02 2.41
CA ASN A 50 -20.21 -1.01 1.59
C ASN A 50 -21.65 -0.70 1.14
N ARG A 51 -22.23 0.46 1.50
CA ARG A 51 -23.59 0.84 1.07
C ARG A 51 -23.76 0.80 -0.46
N THR A 52 -22.74 1.27 -1.18
CA THR A 52 -22.74 1.30 -2.65
C THR A 52 -22.52 -0.09 -3.24
N TYR A 53 -21.56 -0.86 -2.73
CA TYR A 53 -21.09 -2.10 -3.37
C TYR A 53 -21.89 -3.34 -2.95
N LYS A 54 -22.52 -3.30 -1.76
CA LYS A 54 -23.38 -4.38 -1.22
C LYS A 54 -22.70 -5.75 -1.24
N LEU A 55 -21.39 -5.79 -1.04
CA LEU A 55 -20.62 -7.03 -1.02
C LEU A 55 -21.04 -7.88 0.16
N LYS A 56 -21.19 -9.20 -0.05
CA LYS A 56 -21.39 -10.17 1.03
C LYS A 56 -20.03 -10.49 1.67
N ILE A 57 -19.67 -9.72 2.69
CA ILE A 57 -18.43 -9.89 3.43
C ILE A 57 -18.52 -11.13 4.35
N VAL A 58 -17.51 -11.99 4.29
CA VAL A 58 -17.43 -13.26 5.03
C VAL A 58 -16.07 -13.34 5.72
N PHE A 59 -16.10 -13.66 7.02
CA PHE A 59 -14.89 -13.86 7.83
C PHE A 59 -14.58 -15.35 7.88
N LYS A 60 -13.47 -15.75 7.24
CA LYS A 60 -13.00 -17.13 7.20
C LYS A 60 -12.02 -17.39 8.33
N VAL A 61 -12.30 -18.41 9.14
CA VAL A 61 -11.48 -18.77 10.29
C VAL A 61 -11.15 -20.26 10.30
N ASP A 62 -10.02 -20.62 10.90
CA ASP A 62 -9.51 -21.99 11.05
C ASP A 62 -9.07 -22.24 12.49
N ASN A 63 -9.12 -23.49 12.96
CA ASN A 63 -8.62 -23.88 14.29
C ASN A 63 -7.59 -25.03 14.24
N SER A 64 -7.09 -25.39 13.06
CA SER A 64 -6.21 -26.55 12.87
C SER A 64 -4.77 -26.32 13.31
N LEU A 65 -4.29 -25.08 13.35
CA LEU A 65 -2.88 -24.74 13.60
C LEU A 65 -2.78 -23.53 14.54
N LEU A 66 -3.03 -23.76 15.81
CA LEU A 66 -3.09 -22.70 16.81
C LEU A 66 -1.70 -22.51 17.45
N PRO A 67 -1.20 -21.27 17.57
CA PRO A 67 0.04 -21.01 18.30
C PRO A 67 -0.16 -21.30 19.80
N VAL A 68 0.80 -21.98 20.41
CA VAL A 68 0.89 -22.07 21.88
C VAL A 68 1.64 -20.83 22.35
N ILE A 69 0.94 -19.91 23.00
CA ILE A 69 1.50 -18.62 23.44
C ILE A 69 1.81 -18.65 24.93
N ASP A 70 0.94 -19.29 25.71
CA ASP A 70 1.05 -19.45 27.15
C ASP A 70 0.40 -20.81 27.55
N PRO A 71 0.93 -21.54 28.54
CA PRO A 71 0.34 -22.81 28.97
C PRO A 71 -1.12 -22.71 29.43
N LEU A 72 -1.53 -21.54 29.93
CA LEU A 72 -2.87 -21.27 30.43
C LEU A 72 -3.74 -20.53 29.41
N ALA A 73 -3.25 -20.20 28.21
CA ALA A 73 -4.04 -19.49 27.20
C ALA A 73 -3.97 -20.13 25.82
N LYS A 74 -5.10 -20.10 25.10
CA LYS A 74 -5.24 -20.66 23.76
C LYS A 74 -5.95 -19.68 22.85
N ILE A 75 -5.35 -19.43 21.69
CA ILE A 75 -6.09 -18.88 20.56
C ILE A 75 -6.91 -20.01 19.97
N LEU A 76 -8.20 -19.78 19.77
CA LEU A 76 -9.13 -20.80 19.28
C LEU A 76 -9.29 -20.76 17.76
N PHE A 77 -9.02 -19.61 17.14
CA PHE A 77 -9.17 -19.41 15.70
C PHE A 77 -8.13 -18.45 15.11
N ILE A 78 -7.69 -18.74 13.88
CA ILE A 78 -6.77 -17.92 13.07
C ILE A 78 -7.34 -17.66 11.67
N GLY A 79 -6.76 -16.71 10.93
CA GLY A 79 -7.12 -16.42 9.53
C GLY A 79 -6.59 -17.46 8.54
N THR A 80 -7.39 -17.84 7.53
CA THR A 80 -7.11 -18.97 6.63
C THR A 80 -6.18 -18.70 5.44
N GLU A 81 -5.79 -17.45 5.17
CA GLU A 81 -5.14 -17.08 3.89
C GLU A 81 -3.64 -16.70 4.00
N ILE A 82 -3.04 -16.76 5.19
CA ILE A 82 -1.61 -16.49 5.34
C ILE A 82 -0.81 -17.80 5.13
N GLY A 83 -0.50 -18.10 3.87
CA GLY A 83 0.49 -19.10 3.47
C GLY A 83 -0.06 -20.22 2.60
N GLU A 84 0.32 -20.24 1.32
CA GLU A 84 -0.03 -21.26 0.31
C GLU A 84 0.36 -22.70 0.69
N MET A 85 1.16 -22.91 1.75
CA MET A 85 1.73 -24.22 2.07
C MET A 85 0.86 -25.18 2.90
N LYS A 86 -0.35 -24.82 3.35
CA LYS A 86 -1.16 -25.74 4.20
C LYS A 86 -2.66 -25.77 3.87
N GLN A 87 -3.04 -25.58 2.61
CA GLN A 87 -4.46 -25.40 2.25
C GLN A 87 -5.29 -26.67 2.04
N ILE A 88 -4.72 -27.88 2.05
CA ILE A 88 -5.41 -29.06 1.48
C ILE A 88 -6.20 -29.90 2.52
N PHE A 89 -6.02 -29.71 3.84
CA PHE A 89 -6.57 -30.69 4.81
C PHE A 89 -7.28 -30.14 6.07
N SER A 90 -7.57 -28.84 6.20
CA SER A 90 -8.33 -28.37 7.38
C SER A 90 -9.83 -28.64 7.23
N ARG A 91 -10.35 -29.62 8.00
CA ARG A 91 -11.79 -29.94 8.11
C ARG A 91 -12.57 -28.94 8.97
N SER A 92 -11.92 -27.92 9.54
CA SER A 92 -12.49 -27.09 10.59
C SER A 92 -12.64 -25.62 10.22
N ARG A 93 -12.60 -25.30 8.93
CA ARG A 93 -12.86 -23.94 8.44
C ARG A 93 -14.31 -23.53 8.67
N LYS A 94 -14.50 -22.31 9.13
CA LYS A 94 -15.82 -21.68 9.30
C LYS A 94 -15.89 -20.39 8.49
N GLU A 95 -17.04 -20.16 7.89
CA GLU A 95 -17.40 -18.90 7.24
C GLU A 95 -18.44 -18.18 8.11
N LEU A 96 -18.10 -16.97 8.55
CA LEU A 96 -18.91 -16.23 9.52
C LEU A 96 -19.38 -14.90 8.92
N LYS A 97 -20.64 -14.53 9.17
CA LYS A 97 -21.10 -13.14 9.02
C LYS A 97 -20.51 -12.28 10.14
N ILE A 98 -20.58 -10.96 10.00
CA ILE A 98 -20.01 -10.02 10.98
C ILE A 98 -20.47 -10.30 12.43
N ASP A 99 -21.76 -10.48 12.68
CA ASP A 99 -22.25 -10.73 14.04
C ASP A 99 -21.75 -12.05 14.61
N GLN A 100 -21.67 -13.09 13.76
CA GLN A 100 -21.13 -14.39 14.14
C GLN A 100 -19.62 -14.32 14.42
N PHE A 101 -18.88 -13.51 13.66
CA PHE A 101 -17.46 -13.27 13.89
C PHE A 101 -17.21 -12.48 15.17
N LEU A 102 -18.00 -11.43 15.40
CA LEU A 102 -17.92 -10.64 16.63
C LEU A 102 -18.28 -11.46 17.88
N GLY A 103 -19.22 -12.42 17.76
CA GLY A 103 -19.57 -13.36 18.81
C GLY A 103 -18.67 -14.59 18.92
N LEU A 104 -17.67 -14.75 18.04
CA LEU A 104 -16.78 -15.91 18.04
C LEU A 104 -15.86 -15.88 19.26
N GLU A 105 -15.90 -16.91 20.09
CA GLU A 105 -14.89 -17.18 21.12
C GLU A 105 -13.54 -17.40 20.46
N ILE A 106 -12.61 -16.45 20.60
CA ILE A 106 -11.30 -16.49 19.92
C ILE A 106 -10.13 -16.67 20.88
N LEU A 107 -10.32 -16.36 22.16
CA LEU A 107 -9.33 -16.52 23.21
C LEU A 107 -9.94 -17.31 24.38
N GLU A 108 -9.22 -18.32 24.84
CA GLU A 108 -9.48 -19.05 26.08
C GLU A 108 -8.31 -18.82 27.04
N ILE A 109 -8.61 -18.47 28.29
CA ILE A 109 -7.64 -18.42 29.38
C ILE A 109 -8.17 -19.31 30.51
N GLU A 110 -7.45 -20.38 30.81
CA GLU A 110 -7.88 -21.48 31.68
C GLU A 110 -9.19 -22.13 31.19
N GLN A 111 -10.32 -21.71 31.75
CA GLN A 111 -11.67 -22.16 31.38
C GLN A 111 -12.57 -21.01 30.91
N ASP A 112 -12.07 -19.78 31.00
CA ASP A 112 -12.80 -18.59 30.58
C ASP A 112 -12.56 -18.32 29.12
N LYS A 113 -13.65 -18.08 28.39
CA LYS A 113 -13.62 -17.78 26.97
C LYS A 113 -14.06 -16.36 26.71
N PHE A 114 -13.41 -15.75 25.72
CA PHE A 114 -13.61 -14.36 25.35
C PHE A 114 -13.85 -14.26 23.85
N SER A 115 -14.92 -13.55 23.51
CA SER A 115 -15.33 -13.28 22.15
C SER A 115 -14.47 -12.19 21.50
N THR A 116 -14.43 -12.19 20.17
CA THR A 116 -13.83 -11.12 19.37
C THR A 116 -14.30 -9.73 19.82
N ARG A 117 -15.61 -9.58 20.10
CA ARG A 117 -16.23 -8.31 20.54
C ARG A 117 -15.68 -7.84 21.89
N GLU A 118 -15.57 -8.73 22.86
CA GLU A 118 -15.05 -8.40 24.20
C GLU A 118 -13.58 -7.97 24.12
N ILE A 119 -12.78 -8.70 23.36
CA ILE A 119 -11.35 -8.39 23.19
C ILE A 119 -11.15 -7.01 22.55
N ILE A 120 -11.87 -6.70 21.46
CA ILE A 120 -11.78 -5.40 20.79
C ILE A 120 -12.21 -4.27 21.76
N LYS A 121 -13.34 -4.43 22.46
CA LYS A 121 -13.85 -3.41 23.39
C LYS A 121 -12.89 -3.18 24.55
N PHE A 122 -12.44 -4.26 25.20
CA PHE A 122 -11.52 -4.19 26.31
C PHE A 122 -10.23 -3.46 25.93
N ALA A 123 -9.59 -3.87 24.83
CA ALA A 123 -8.36 -3.26 24.38
C ALA A 123 -8.53 -1.80 23.94
N ALA A 124 -9.63 -1.46 23.27
CA ALA A 124 -9.91 -0.08 22.85
C ALA A 124 -10.20 0.84 24.06
N ASN A 125 -10.90 0.36 25.08
CA ASN A 125 -11.33 1.16 26.24
C ASN A 125 -10.23 1.31 27.30
N LYS A 126 -9.63 0.20 27.78
CA LYS A 126 -8.70 0.22 28.92
C LYS A 126 -7.30 0.75 28.59
N LYS A 127 -6.90 0.79 27.31
CA LYS A 127 -5.50 1.00 26.92
C LYS A 127 -5.25 2.19 26.00
N GLY A 128 -6.28 2.88 25.54
CA GLY A 128 -6.18 4.12 24.74
C GLY A 128 -5.61 5.33 25.49
N GLY A 129 -5.15 5.18 26.74
CA GLY A 129 -4.30 6.16 27.42
C GLY A 129 -5.00 7.31 28.13
N VAL A 130 -6.33 7.30 28.33
CA VAL A 130 -7.03 8.46 28.92
C VAL A 130 -7.73 8.20 30.27
N HIS A 131 -7.95 6.95 30.70
CA HIS A 131 -8.56 6.71 32.02
C HIS A 131 -7.86 5.61 32.82
N LEU A 132 -7.05 6.04 33.79
CA LEU A 132 -6.78 5.36 35.07
C LEU A 132 -8.02 5.37 35.99
N ALA A 133 -9.23 5.37 35.41
CA ALA A 133 -10.46 5.31 36.16
C ALA A 133 -11.06 3.91 35.98
N ASN A 134 -11.39 3.26 37.09
CA ASN A 134 -12.06 1.96 37.13
C ASN A 134 -13.40 2.03 36.39
N THR A 135 -13.42 1.78 35.09
CA THR A 135 -14.69 1.58 34.37
C THR A 135 -15.21 0.18 34.66
N SER A 136 -16.24 0.16 35.49
CA SER A 136 -16.87 -1.00 36.13
C SER A 136 -17.85 -1.73 35.20
N LYS A 137 -17.36 -2.42 34.18
CA LYS A 137 -18.17 -3.43 33.48
C LYS A 137 -17.65 -4.81 33.86
N ALA A 138 -18.53 -5.64 34.42
CA ALA A 138 -18.20 -6.98 34.91
C ALA A 138 -17.45 -7.83 33.86
N ASP A 139 -17.83 -7.71 32.58
CA ASP A 139 -17.19 -8.44 31.48
C ASP A 139 -15.73 -7.98 31.22
N GLU A 140 -15.45 -6.67 31.38
CA GLU A 140 -14.09 -6.13 31.22
C GLU A 140 -13.18 -6.53 32.40
N GLU A 141 -13.75 -6.59 33.61
CA GLU A 141 -13.05 -7.04 34.82
C GLU A 141 -12.67 -8.52 34.74
N LYS A 142 -13.57 -9.36 34.20
CA LYS A 142 -13.29 -10.78 33.97
C LYS A 142 -12.07 -10.99 33.06
N LEU A 143 -12.01 -10.31 31.92
CA LEU A 143 -10.87 -10.40 31.00
C LEU A 143 -9.59 -9.82 31.60
N ASP A 144 -9.68 -8.70 32.35
CA ASP A 144 -8.50 -8.13 33.02
C ASP A 144 -7.90 -9.09 34.05
N ASN A 145 -8.74 -9.72 34.87
CA ASN A 145 -8.33 -10.70 35.88
C ASN A 145 -7.70 -11.94 35.22
N ALA A 146 -8.26 -12.42 34.11
CA ALA A 146 -7.67 -13.52 33.34
C ALA A 146 -6.30 -13.14 32.76
N LEU A 147 -6.16 -11.93 32.21
CA LEU A 147 -4.90 -11.44 31.63
C LEU A 147 -3.80 -11.18 32.66
N GLN A 148 -4.14 -10.94 33.93
CA GLN A 148 -3.13 -10.84 35.00
C GLN A 148 -2.39 -12.18 35.23
N LYS A 149 -3.00 -13.31 34.86
CA LYS A 149 -2.41 -14.66 35.03
C LYS A 149 -1.43 -15.02 33.91
N VAL A 150 -1.69 -14.58 32.68
CA VAL A 150 -0.95 -14.99 31.45
C VAL A 150 -0.18 -13.85 30.77
N GLY A 151 -0.35 -12.63 31.28
CA GLY A 151 0.31 -11.44 30.75
C GLY A 151 -0.35 -10.88 29.48
N LYS A 152 0.13 -9.70 29.08
CA LYS A 152 -0.47 -8.89 27.99
C LYS A 152 -0.16 -9.43 26.59
N ASN A 153 0.87 -10.25 26.43
CA ASN A 153 1.26 -10.81 25.13
C ASN A 153 0.15 -11.69 24.54
N VAL A 154 -0.62 -12.38 25.39
CA VAL A 154 -1.79 -13.16 24.97
C VAL A 154 -2.86 -12.28 24.33
N LEU A 155 -3.16 -11.12 24.94
CA LEU A 155 -4.10 -10.15 24.36
C LEU A 155 -3.60 -9.62 23.01
N LEU A 156 -2.31 -9.31 22.92
CA LEU A 156 -1.71 -8.80 21.67
C LEU A 156 -1.79 -9.83 20.55
N GLN A 157 -1.52 -11.11 20.85
CA GLN A 157 -1.67 -12.16 19.86
C GLN A 157 -3.12 -12.34 19.44
N ALA A 158 -4.09 -12.26 20.36
CA ALA A 158 -5.50 -12.32 20.00
C ALA A 158 -5.89 -11.15 19.07
N LEU A 159 -5.46 -9.92 19.38
CA LEU A 159 -5.69 -8.75 18.53
C LEU A 159 -5.04 -8.88 17.16
N PHE A 160 -3.83 -9.46 17.09
CA PHE A 160 -3.16 -9.76 15.82
C PHE A 160 -3.99 -10.72 14.96
N GLU A 161 -4.51 -11.81 15.54
CA GLU A 161 -5.35 -12.75 14.79
C GLU A 161 -6.68 -12.14 14.36
N ILE A 162 -7.35 -11.37 15.24
CA ILE A 162 -8.57 -10.62 14.87
C ILE A 162 -8.27 -9.67 13.71
N SER A 163 -7.14 -8.96 13.75
CA SER A 163 -6.71 -8.04 12.71
C SER A 163 -6.47 -8.77 11.39
N ASN A 164 -5.78 -9.92 11.40
CA ASN A 164 -5.58 -10.74 10.21
C ASN A 164 -6.90 -11.17 9.57
N ILE A 165 -7.82 -11.72 10.37
CA ILE A 165 -9.11 -12.19 9.89
C ILE A 165 -9.91 -11.02 9.29
N ALA A 166 -9.92 -9.87 9.97
CA ALA A 166 -10.59 -8.66 9.48
C ALA A 166 -9.97 -8.14 8.18
N LEU A 167 -8.65 -8.05 8.08
CA LEU A 167 -7.96 -7.59 6.87
C LEU A 167 -8.29 -8.48 5.67
N ILE A 168 -8.27 -9.80 5.85
CA ILE A 168 -8.64 -10.76 4.78
C ILE A 168 -10.09 -10.55 4.34
N ALA A 169 -11.03 -10.50 5.30
CA ALA A 169 -12.45 -10.36 5.00
C ALA A 169 -12.80 -9.02 4.33
N LEU A 170 -12.10 -7.94 4.71
CA LEU A 170 -12.36 -6.58 4.25
C LEU A 170 -11.64 -6.22 2.94
N LEU A 171 -10.66 -7.02 2.50
CA LEU A 171 -9.88 -6.77 1.28
C LEU A 171 -10.76 -6.58 0.02
N PRO A 172 -11.78 -7.42 -0.27
CA PRO A 172 -12.61 -7.24 -1.46
C PRO A 172 -13.34 -5.89 -1.50
N LEU A 173 -13.75 -5.38 -0.34
CA LEU A 173 -14.37 -4.06 -0.26
C LEU A 173 -13.35 -2.96 -0.52
N LYS A 174 -12.15 -3.06 0.04
CA LYS A 174 -11.05 -2.13 -0.26
C LYS A 174 -10.78 -2.11 -1.77
N GLU A 175 -10.65 -3.26 -2.41
CA GLU A 175 -10.35 -3.37 -3.84
C GLU A 175 -11.46 -2.79 -4.72
N LYS A 176 -12.74 -2.89 -4.29
CA LYS A 176 -13.85 -2.23 -4.99
C LYS A 176 -13.89 -0.72 -4.80
N ILE A 177 -13.39 -0.21 -3.68
CA ILE A 177 -13.26 1.23 -3.45
C ILE A 177 -12.08 1.79 -4.25
N ILE A 178 -10.97 1.06 -4.28
CA ILE A 178 -9.70 1.46 -4.87
C ILE A 178 -9.52 0.68 -6.17
N GLU A 179 -10.41 0.94 -7.11
CA GLU A 179 -10.33 0.32 -8.43
C GLU A 179 -9.37 1.11 -9.31
N LEU A 180 -8.45 0.38 -9.95
CA LEU A 180 -7.58 0.95 -10.96
C LEU A 180 -8.46 1.48 -12.12
N PRO A 181 -8.37 2.76 -12.52
CA PRO A 181 -9.29 3.31 -13.52
C PRO A 181 -9.14 2.60 -14.87
N LYS A 182 -10.21 2.04 -15.42
CA LYS A 182 -10.12 1.17 -16.61
C LYS A 182 -9.87 1.92 -17.91
N ASP A 183 -10.37 3.14 -18.01
CA ASP A 183 -10.37 3.94 -19.25
C ASP A 183 -9.12 4.80 -19.35
N LEU A 184 -7.95 4.16 -19.30
CA LEU A 184 -6.64 4.81 -19.40
C LEU A 184 -5.77 4.19 -20.49
N PRO A 185 -4.86 4.95 -21.10
CA PRO A 185 -3.97 4.46 -22.15
C PRO A 185 -2.82 3.64 -21.53
N TYR A 186 -3.15 2.50 -20.92
CA TYR A 186 -2.17 1.62 -20.30
C TYR A 186 -1.17 1.07 -21.32
N LEU A 187 0.10 1.20 -20.97
CA LEU A 187 1.20 0.52 -21.65
C LEU A 187 1.55 -0.78 -20.91
N ALA A 188 1.70 -0.71 -19.60
CA ALA A 188 2.02 -1.85 -18.76
C ALA A 188 1.61 -1.61 -17.30
N HIS A 189 1.35 -2.71 -16.59
CA HIS A 189 1.06 -2.72 -15.16
C HIS A 189 1.81 -3.88 -14.50
N TYR A 190 2.80 -3.55 -13.67
CA TYR A 190 3.56 -4.51 -12.90
C TYR A 190 3.14 -4.39 -11.44
N ASN A 191 2.58 -5.46 -10.86
CA ASN A 191 2.17 -5.48 -9.45
C ASN A 191 2.69 -6.76 -8.78
N ILE A 192 3.59 -6.62 -7.81
CA ILE A 192 4.18 -7.74 -7.06
C ILE A 192 3.21 -8.24 -5.97
N GLY A 193 2.20 -7.45 -5.62
CA GLY A 193 1.13 -7.79 -4.70
C GLY A 193 1.30 -7.24 -3.29
N PRO A 194 0.23 -7.33 -2.47
CA PRO A 194 0.08 -6.52 -1.26
C PRO A 194 1.25 -6.60 -0.26
N ASN A 195 1.80 -7.77 0.04
CA ASN A 195 2.80 -7.93 1.11
C ASN A 195 4.17 -8.36 0.59
N LYS A 196 4.40 -8.17 -0.71
CA LYS A 196 5.63 -8.58 -1.38
C LYS A 196 6.31 -7.34 -1.95
N SER A 197 7.63 -7.38 -2.04
CA SER A 197 8.40 -6.34 -2.71
C SER A 197 9.61 -6.98 -3.36
N LEU A 198 9.98 -6.49 -4.53
CA LEU A 198 11.24 -6.85 -5.17
C LEU A 198 12.34 -5.92 -4.71
N HIS A 199 13.43 -6.47 -4.16
CA HIS A 199 14.61 -5.69 -3.76
C HIS A 199 15.68 -5.79 -4.84
N LEU A 200 16.06 -4.63 -5.39
CA LEU A 200 17.18 -4.46 -6.31
C LEU A 200 18.28 -3.73 -5.52
N LYS A 201 19.41 -4.39 -5.26
CA LYS A 201 20.45 -3.91 -4.32
C LYS A 201 21.33 -2.78 -4.87
N GLY A 202 21.11 -2.34 -6.11
CA GLY A 202 22.17 -1.75 -6.93
C GLY A 202 23.09 -2.88 -7.41
N GLU A 203 24.27 -2.59 -7.96
CA GLU A 203 25.22 -3.65 -8.39
C GLU A 203 24.76 -4.43 -9.64
N ASN A 204 24.38 -3.73 -10.72
CA ASN A 204 23.92 -4.28 -12.00
C ASN A 204 22.58 -5.03 -11.97
N GLN A 205 21.86 -4.99 -10.86
CA GLN A 205 20.50 -5.52 -10.76
C GLN A 205 19.50 -4.51 -11.34
N HIS A 206 18.72 -4.95 -12.33
CA HIS A 206 17.70 -4.16 -13.01
C HIS A 206 16.70 -5.07 -13.73
N ILE A 207 15.50 -4.55 -14.02
CA ILE A 207 14.51 -5.23 -14.87
C ILE A 207 14.48 -4.52 -16.21
N VAL A 208 14.44 -5.28 -17.29
CA VAL A 208 14.45 -4.76 -18.67
C VAL A 208 13.33 -5.37 -19.48
N THR A 209 12.63 -4.52 -20.21
CA THR A 209 11.81 -4.94 -21.35
C THR A 209 12.38 -4.27 -22.59
N ASN A 210 12.78 -5.09 -23.57
CA ASN A 210 13.39 -4.68 -24.83
C ASN A 210 12.46 -5.00 -26.00
N LYS A 211 12.81 -4.52 -27.20
CA LYS A 211 12.11 -4.82 -28.47
C LYS A 211 10.65 -4.39 -28.44
N MET A 212 10.36 -3.31 -27.70
CA MET A 212 9.06 -2.64 -27.80
C MET A 212 8.97 -1.96 -29.16
N ASN A 213 7.77 -1.90 -29.72
CA ASN A 213 7.48 -1.13 -30.93
C ASN A 213 6.27 -0.24 -30.65
N GLU A 214 6.43 0.62 -29.65
CA GLU A 214 5.38 1.48 -29.13
C GLU A 214 5.74 2.94 -29.37
N GLU A 215 4.70 3.77 -29.40
CA GLU A 215 4.79 5.21 -29.54
C GLU A 215 4.06 5.87 -28.37
N ILE A 216 4.58 7.00 -27.89
CA ILE A 216 3.78 7.90 -27.07
C ILE A 216 2.84 8.69 -27.99
N ASP A 217 1.55 8.74 -27.67
CA ASP A 217 0.56 9.42 -28.50
C ASP A 217 0.64 10.93 -28.27
N ASN A 218 -0.11 11.42 -27.30
CA ASN A 218 -0.17 12.80 -26.85
C ASN A 218 0.37 12.95 -25.42
N GLY A 219 1.07 11.95 -24.88
CA GLY A 219 1.57 12.00 -23.53
C GLY A 219 2.15 10.69 -23.03
N PHE A 220 2.56 10.70 -21.78
CA PHE A 220 3.11 9.54 -21.09
C PHE A 220 2.88 9.71 -19.59
N GLY A 221 2.69 8.59 -18.90
CA GLY A 221 2.58 8.57 -17.45
C GLY A 221 3.39 7.42 -16.86
N ILE A 222 4.01 7.68 -15.71
CA ILE A 222 4.61 6.64 -14.88
C ILE A 222 4.23 6.86 -13.45
N LEU A 223 3.81 5.79 -12.79
CA LEU A 223 3.60 5.75 -11.35
C LEU A 223 4.40 4.59 -10.78
N LEU A 224 5.04 4.78 -9.63
CA LEU A 224 5.80 3.76 -8.93
C LEU A 224 5.51 3.81 -7.43
N GLU A 225 5.20 2.67 -6.84
CA GLU A 225 5.29 2.44 -5.40
C GLU A 225 6.64 1.82 -5.07
N THR A 226 7.49 2.57 -4.38
CA THR A 226 8.89 2.20 -4.18
C THR A 226 9.44 2.69 -2.84
N LYS A 227 10.55 2.07 -2.40
CA LYS A 227 11.41 2.57 -1.34
C LYS A 227 12.84 2.67 -1.87
N ILE A 228 13.32 3.90 -2.05
CA ILE A 228 14.66 4.17 -2.57
C ILE A 228 15.65 4.17 -1.41
N MET A 229 16.65 3.30 -1.49
CA MET A 229 17.64 3.13 -0.43
C MET A 229 18.78 4.16 -0.56
N PRO A 230 19.53 4.43 0.50
CA PRO A 230 20.79 5.17 0.38
C PRO A 230 21.71 4.49 -0.64
N GLN A 231 22.28 5.28 -1.55
CA GLN A 231 23.10 4.76 -2.64
C GLN A 231 24.56 4.64 -2.18
N LYS A 232 25.14 3.43 -2.22
CA LYS A 232 26.51 3.17 -1.72
C LYS A 232 27.60 3.93 -2.50
N LYS A 233 27.38 4.17 -3.79
CA LYS A 233 28.32 4.82 -4.70
C LYS A 233 27.73 6.17 -5.11
N GLY A 234 28.54 7.23 -5.15
CA GLY A 234 28.17 8.50 -5.76
C GLY A 234 27.95 8.39 -7.28
N GLY A 235 27.41 9.42 -7.89
CA GLY A 235 26.96 9.40 -9.29
C GLY A 235 25.43 9.29 -9.38
N ASN A 236 24.88 9.80 -10.48
CA ASN A 236 23.46 9.68 -10.77
C ASN A 236 23.00 8.22 -10.76
N ARG A 237 21.81 7.96 -10.22
CA ARG A 237 21.20 6.63 -10.14
C ARG A 237 19.83 6.64 -10.78
N PHE A 238 19.61 5.71 -11.69
CA PHE A 238 18.37 5.64 -12.44
C PHE A 238 17.39 4.72 -11.72
N ILE A 239 16.25 5.29 -11.33
CA ILE A 239 15.12 4.56 -10.77
C ILE A 239 14.31 3.96 -11.91
N TYR A 240 14.17 4.72 -12.99
CA TYR A 240 13.51 4.28 -14.21
C TYR A 240 14.10 4.99 -15.42
N ALA A 241 14.14 4.32 -16.57
CA ALA A 241 14.43 4.91 -17.86
C ALA A 241 13.59 4.26 -18.96
N MET A 242 13.17 5.03 -19.95
CA MET A 242 12.50 4.55 -21.16
C MET A 242 13.04 5.31 -22.37
N GLY A 243 13.19 4.61 -23.50
CA GLY A 243 13.58 5.25 -24.74
C GLY A 243 13.99 4.26 -25.82
N GLY A 244 14.74 4.73 -26.81
CA GLY A 244 15.26 3.90 -27.88
C GLY A 244 16.77 4.06 -28.08
N ASN A 245 17.30 3.29 -29.03
CA ASN A 245 18.73 3.24 -29.30
C ASN A 245 19.22 4.44 -30.14
N ASN A 246 18.30 5.15 -30.80
CA ASN A 246 18.62 6.27 -31.66
C ASN A 246 18.49 7.59 -30.90
N LYS A 247 19.34 8.57 -31.28
CA LYS A 247 19.26 9.94 -30.74
C LYS A 247 17.94 10.65 -31.06
N THR A 248 17.20 10.12 -32.05
CA THR A 248 15.89 10.57 -32.52
C THR A 248 14.74 9.86 -31.83
N ASP A 249 14.99 9.01 -30.84
CA ASP A 249 13.92 8.35 -30.11
C ASP A 249 13.47 9.21 -28.92
N PHE A 250 12.23 9.00 -28.48
CA PHE A 250 11.78 9.54 -27.20
C PHE A 250 12.70 9.02 -26.10
N ASN A 251 13.03 9.86 -25.11
CA ASN A 251 13.78 9.41 -23.95
C ASN A 251 13.21 10.04 -22.68
N TYR A 252 12.91 9.20 -21.70
CA TYR A 252 12.48 9.59 -20.37
C TYR A 252 13.37 8.93 -19.32
N SER A 253 13.66 9.66 -18.24
CA SER A 253 14.33 9.08 -17.07
C SER A 253 13.87 9.71 -15.77
N LEU A 254 13.76 8.88 -14.74
CA LEU A 254 13.63 9.29 -13.36
C LEU A 254 14.94 8.94 -12.63
N THR A 255 15.63 9.97 -12.15
CA THR A 255 17.01 9.86 -11.67
C THR A 255 17.16 10.50 -10.30
N LEU A 256 17.86 9.80 -9.40
CA LEU A 256 18.39 10.38 -8.17
C LEU A 256 19.77 10.97 -8.47
N THR A 257 19.93 12.28 -8.25
CA THR A 257 21.19 12.99 -8.51
C THR A 257 22.18 12.83 -7.37
N ASN A 258 23.43 13.25 -7.60
CA ASN A 258 24.47 13.30 -6.56
C ASN A 258 24.08 14.15 -5.36
N ASP A 259 23.37 15.25 -5.62
CA ASP A 259 22.94 16.19 -4.59
C ASP A 259 21.74 15.67 -3.78
N GLY A 260 21.22 14.50 -4.17
CA GLY A 260 20.09 13.85 -3.52
C GLY A 260 18.73 14.36 -4.00
N ASP A 261 18.68 15.06 -5.13
CA ASP A 261 17.43 15.47 -5.78
C ASP A 261 16.85 14.31 -6.58
N LEU A 262 15.51 14.24 -6.64
CA LEU A 262 14.82 13.39 -7.60
C LEU A 262 14.47 14.23 -8.83
N VAL A 263 14.98 13.85 -9.99
CA VAL A 263 14.78 14.57 -11.24
C VAL A 263 14.10 13.66 -12.25
N SER A 264 12.97 14.13 -12.77
CA SER A 264 12.35 13.59 -13.97
C SER A 264 12.83 14.37 -15.18
N THR A 265 13.18 13.70 -16.27
CA THR A 265 13.64 14.34 -17.51
C THR A 265 13.02 13.64 -18.70
N ALA A 266 12.31 14.41 -19.54
CA ALA A 266 11.85 13.94 -20.84
C ALA A 266 12.55 14.74 -21.96
N LYS A 267 13.16 14.02 -22.90
CA LYS A 267 13.75 14.55 -24.11
C LYS A 267 12.81 14.26 -25.27
N LEU A 268 12.09 15.28 -25.72
CA LEU A 268 11.10 15.18 -26.78
C LEU A 268 11.77 15.19 -28.17
N ASN A 269 12.88 15.91 -28.30
CA ASN A 269 13.74 15.93 -29.49
C ASN A 269 15.16 16.43 -29.12
N SER A 270 15.99 16.79 -30.10
CA SER A 270 17.36 17.29 -29.84
C SER A 270 17.41 18.62 -29.06
N ASN A 271 16.37 19.45 -29.19
CA ASN A 271 16.32 20.83 -28.70
C ASN A 271 15.26 21.04 -27.61
N ALA A 272 14.36 20.08 -27.39
CA ALA A 272 13.27 20.16 -26.42
C ALA A 272 13.49 19.13 -25.30
N ILE A 273 13.93 19.63 -24.15
CA ILE A 273 14.13 18.84 -22.93
C ILE A 273 13.34 19.53 -21.82
N ILE A 274 12.44 18.78 -21.19
CA ILE A 274 11.70 19.21 -20.01
C ILE A 274 12.20 18.45 -18.79
N LYS A 275 12.32 19.15 -17.65
CA LYS A 275 12.81 18.58 -16.40
C LYS A 275 11.93 19.04 -15.27
N THR A 276 11.60 18.15 -14.35
CA THR A 276 10.96 18.50 -13.08
C THR A 276 11.75 17.89 -11.93
N ARG A 277 11.67 18.51 -10.75
CA ARG A 277 12.58 18.21 -9.64
C ARG A 277 11.88 18.23 -8.28
N ILE A 278 12.22 17.25 -7.44
CA ILE A 278 12.04 17.33 -5.98
C ILE A 278 13.39 17.57 -5.34
N GLN A 279 13.61 18.76 -4.81
CA GLN A 279 14.85 19.14 -4.14
C GLN A 279 15.01 18.39 -2.81
N ASN A 280 16.25 18.05 -2.44
CA ASN A 280 16.59 17.38 -1.19
C ASN A 280 15.82 16.07 -0.94
N PHE A 281 15.38 15.40 -2.00
CA PHE A 281 14.52 14.22 -1.92
C PHE A 281 15.10 13.12 -0.99
N SER A 282 16.40 12.82 -1.11
CA SER A 282 17.07 11.82 -0.28
C SER A 282 17.00 12.13 1.22
N ARG A 283 17.07 13.42 1.61
CA ARG A 283 17.00 13.80 3.03
C ARG A 283 15.61 13.53 3.62
N THR A 284 14.58 13.72 2.81
CA THR A 284 13.18 13.61 3.25
C THR A 284 12.65 12.18 3.18
N PHE A 285 12.98 11.46 2.10
CA PHE A 285 12.30 10.22 1.70
C PHE A 285 13.18 8.98 1.66
N SER A 286 14.49 9.09 1.83
CA SER A 286 15.37 7.91 1.74
C SER A 286 14.97 6.84 2.77
N GLY A 287 14.88 5.60 2.31
CA GLY A 287 14.49 4.47 3.13
C GLY A 287 13.00 4.44 3.53
N LYS A 288 12.16 5.35 3.03
CA LYS A 288 10.71 5.33 3.23
C LYS A 288 9.99 4.76 2.01
N TRP A 289 8.83 4.15 2.24
CA TRP A 289 7.91 3.81 1.16
C TRP A 289 7.22 5.09 0.68
N ILE A 290 7.17 5.25 -0.63
CA ILE A 290 6.64 6.42 -1.30
C ILE A 290 6.00 6.03 -2.62
N SER A 291 5.00 6.82 -3.02
CA SER A 291 4.44 6.80 -4.35
C SER A 291 5.04 7.95 -5.16
N ILE A 292 5.70 7.67 -6.27
CA ILE A 292 6.20 8.68 -7.21
C ILE A 292 5.35 8.59 -8.46
N ALA A 293 4.88 9.74 -8.97
CA ALA A 293 4.21 9.80 -10.26
C ALA A 293 4.76 10.93 -11.12
N CYS A 294 4.89 10.69 -12.42
CA CYS A 294 5.23 11.72 -13.39
C CYS A 294 4.28 11.60 -14.58
N PHE A 295 3.69 12.73 -14.99
CA PHE A 295 2.80 12.81 -16.13
C PHE A 295 3.33 13.85 -17.11
N LEU A 296 3.39 13.47 -18.37
CA LEU A 296 3.73 14.32 -19.51
C LEU A 296 2.48 14.40 -20.39
N ASN A 297 1.87 15.58 -20.49
CA ASN A 297 0.75 15.84 -21.39
C ASN A 297 1.22 16.76 -22.52
N ILE A 298 0.83 16.45 -23.75
CA ILE A 298 1.23 17.15 -24.96
C ILE A 298 0.00 17.58 -25.73
N GLU A 299 -0.13 18.88 -25.95
CA GLU A 299 -1.24 19.51 -26.67
C GLU A 299 -0.72 20.72 -27.42
N GLU A 300 -1.12 20.89 -28.69
CA GLU A 300 -0.80 22.06 -29.51
C GLU A 300 0.67 22.53 -29.44
N GLN A 301 1.64 21.60 -29.63
CA GLN A 301 3.08 21.92 -29.57
C GLN A 301 3.59 22.40 -28.20
N LYS A 302 2.80 22.23 -27.15
CA LYS A 302 3.19 22.44 -25.76
C LYS A 302 3.26 21.11 -25.04
N ALA A 303 4.27 20.96 -24.20
CA ALA A 303 4.43 19.82 -23.33
C ALA A 303 4.44 20.31 -21.89
N VAL A 304 3.57 19.75 -21.06
CA VAL A 304 3.51 19.98 -19.62
C VAL A 304 3.93 18.70 -18.92
N MET A 305 4.95 18.78 -18.07
CA MET A 305 5.40 17.65 -17.25
C MET A 305 5.20 17.97 -15.78
N SER A 306 4.55 17.09 -15.04
CA SER A 306 4.27 17.28 -13.61
C SER A 306 4.81 16.11 -12.81
N LEU A 307 5.48 16.39 -11.68
CA LEU A 307 6.10 15.40 -10.80
C LEU A 307 5.46 15.44 -9.42
N PHE A 308 4.96 14.28 -9.00
CA PHE A 308 4.27 14.06 -7.75
C PHE A 308 5.04 13.09 -6.86
N CYS A 309 4.95 13.29 -5.55
CA CYS A 309 5.36 12.31 -4.54
C CYS A 309 4.29 12.26 -3.45
N ASN A 310 3.81 11.07 -3.11
CA ASN A 310 2.74 10.82 -2.14
C ASN A 310 1.49 11.68 -2.39
N ASN A 311 1.01 11.71 -3.64
CA ASN A 311 -0.13 12.52 -4.09
C ASN A 311 0.04 14.05 -3.90
N HIS A 312 1.26 14.53 -3.69
CA HIS A 312 1.56 15.96 -3.64
C HIS A 312 2.32 16.38 -4.91
N LEU A 313 1.85 17.43 -5.60
CA LEU A 313 2.56 18.04 -6.71
C LEU A 313 3.78 18.80 -6.18
N TYR A 314 4.98 18.40 -6.59
CA TYR A 314 6.22 19.07 -6.19
C TYR A 314 6.71 20.07 -7.22
N ASP A 315 6.54 19.74 -8.50
CA ASP A 315 7.06 20.56 -9.59
C ASP A 315 6.29 20.30 -10.88
N SER A 316 6.13 21.35 -11.69
CA SER A 316 5.45 21.31 -12.98
C SER A 316 6.12 22.30 -13.92
N GLU A 317 6.47 21.82 -15.11
CA GLU A 317 7.17 22.61 -16.10
C GLU A 317 6.44 22.55 -17.44
N GLN A 318 6.63 23.60 -18.25
CA GLN A 318 6.04 23.69 -19.57
C GLN A 318 7.08 24.15 -20.59
N ILE A 319 7.14 23.46 -21.74
CA ILE A 319 7.96 23.88 -22.87
C ILE A 319 7.17 23.86 -24.17
N SER A 320 7.60 24.67 -25.13
CA SER A 320 7.12 24.62 -26.52
C SER A 320 8.11 23.87 -27.40
N PHE A 321 7.62 23.16 -28.42
CA PHE A 321 8.45 22.37 -29.32
C PHE A 321 7.85 22.31 -30.73
N LYS A 322 8.69 22.10 -31.76
CA LYS A 322 8.19 22.01 -33.16
C LYS A 322 7.76 20.60 -33.58
N LYS A 323 8.48 19.59 -33.11
CA LYS A 323 8.24 18.18 -33.43
C LYS A 323 8.56 17.32 -32.22
N ILE A 324 7.85 16.22 -32.03
CA ILE A 324 8.14 15.23 -31.00
C ILE A 324 8.64 13.92 -31.64
N ASN A 325 9.59 13.29 -30.97
CA ASN A 325 9.92 11.89 -31.17
C ASN A 325 8.99 11.07 -30.28
N THR A 326 8.23 10.16 -30.87
CA THR A 326 7.22 9.37 -30.16
C THR A 326 7.68 7.95 -29.87
N LYS A 327 8.55 7.40 -30.72
CA LYS A 327 9.00 6.01 -30.67
C LYS A 327 9.92 5.73 -29.48
N PHE A 328 9.70 4.59 -28.83
CA PHE A 328 10.62 4.00 -27.88
C PHE A 328 10.63 2.47 -28.02
N GLN A 329 11.75 1.85 -27.63
CA GLN A 329 11.99 0.42 -27.87
C GLN A 329 12.32 -0.36 -26.59
N LYS A 330 12.50 0.35 -25.48
CA LYS A 330 13.03 -0.19 -24.25
C LYS A 330 12.57 0.60 -23.05
N HIS A 331 12.32 -0.08 -21.94
CA HIS A 331 12.37 0.52 -20.62
C HIS A 331 13.14 -0.35 -19.62
N VAL A 332 13.63 0.31 -18.58
CA VAL A 332 14.48 -0.26 -17.55
C VAL A 332 14.04 0.26 -16.19
N ILE A 333 13.84 -0.66 -15.23
CA ILE A 333 13.60 -0.35 -13.82
C ILE A 333 14.90 -0.55 -13.06
N ALA A 334 15.23 0.40 -12.18
CA ALA A 334 16.47 0.46 -11.40
C ALA A 334 17.76 0.48 -12.25
N GLY A 335 17.73 1.11 -13.42
CA GLY A 335 18.92 1.28 -14.27
C GLY A 335 18.67 2.26 -15.41
N ASN A 336 19.76 2.74 -16.03
CA ASN A 336 19.65 3.50 -17.27
C ASN A 336 19.34 2.57 -18.46
N LEU A 337 19.16 3.13 -19.66
CA LEU A 337 18.88 2.33 -20.87
C LEU A 337 19.97 1.31 -21.22
N ASN A 338 21.19 1.47 -20.71
CA ASN A 338 22.28 0.50 -20.90
C ASN A 338 22.38 -0.52 -19.75
N GLY A 339 21.44 -0.49 -18.78
CA GLY A 339 21.48 -1.35 -17.59
C GLY A 339 22.56 -0.97 -16.57
N LYS A 340 23.22 0.18 -16.75
CA LYS A 340 24.26 0.70 -15.86
C LYS A 340 23.66 1.71 -14.87
N GLN A 341 24.46 2.12 -13.88
CA GLN A 341 24.09 3.17 -12.90
C GLN A 341 22.80 2.86 -12.13
N ASN A 342 22.74 1.64 -11.59
CA ASN A 342 21.55 1.06 -10.98
C ASN A 342 21.25 1.64 -9.59
N ALA A 343 19.98 1.99 -9.36
CA ALA A 343 19.52 2.40 -8.05
C ALA A 343 19.37 1.17 -7.12
N SER A 344 19.76 1.34 -5.86
CA SER A 344 19.32 0.44 -4.78
C SER A 344 17.90 0.83 -4.35
N MET A 345 16.92 -0.06 -4.51
CA MET A 345 15.51 0.21 -4.23
C MET A 345 14.69 -1.06 -3.99
N TYR A 346 13.59 -0.90 -3.28
CA TYR A 346 12.49 -1.87 -3.24
C TYR A 346 11.35 -1.39 -4.12
N PHE A 347 10.65 -2.30 -4.77
CA PHE A 347 9.57 -2.01 -5.72
C PHE A 347 8.36 -2.92 -5.45
N ILE A 348 7.14 -2.34 -5.51
CA ILE A 348 5.87 -3.07 -5.33
C ILE A 348 5.00 -2.99 -6.59
N GLU A 349 4.71 -1.78 -7.07
CA GLU A 349 3.80 -1.57 -8.19
C GLU A 349 4.28 -0.47 -9.12
N GLN A 350 4.20 -0.70 -10.44
CA GLN A 350 4.48 0.28 -11.49
C GLN A 350 3.34 0.27 -12.49
N ILE A 351 2.88 1.48 -12.82
CA ILE A 351 1.90 1.71 -13.88
C ILE A 351 2.59 2.58 -14.93
N LEU A 352 2.50 2.16 -16.20
CA LEU A 352 2.97 2.92 -17.35
C LEU A 352 1.78 3.26 -18.25
N LEU A 353 1.73 4.50 -18.70
CA LEU A 353 0.74 5.01 -19.64
C LEU A 353 1.45 5.50 -20.91
N LYS A 354 0.85 5.28 -22.08
CA LYS A 354 1.37 5.71 -23.39
C LYS A 354 0.65 6.91 -24.00
N GLY A 355 -0.25 7.55 -23.27
CA GLY A 355 -1.00 8.72 -23.72
C GLY A 355 -1.20 9.74 -22.61
N ALA A 356 -1.69 10.91 -22.99
CA ALA A 356 -2.12 11.94 -22.05
C ALA A 356 -3.34 11.46 -21.26
N ILE A 357 -3.50 12.06 -20.09
CA ILE A 357 -4.67 11.86 -19.25
C ILE A 357 -5.21 13.21 -18.79
N THR A 358 -6.52 13.25 -18.57
CA THR A 358 -7.20 14.39 -17.97
C THR A 358 -6.79 14.55 -16.50
N VAL A 359 -7.08 15.73 -15.93
CA VAL A 359 -6.84 16.01 -14.51
C VAL A 359 -7.61 15.02 -13.63
N ASP A 360 -8.87 14.70 -13.97
CA ASP A 360 -9.67 13.76 -13.19
C ASP A 360 -9.11 12.34 -13.22
N GLN A 361 -8.66 11.88 -14.39
CA GLN A 361 -7.95 10.59 -14.54
C GLN A 361 -6.64 10.56 -13.74
N GLN A 362 -5.89 11.66 -13.76
CA GLN A 362 -4.66 11.81 -12.98
C GLN A 362 -4.95 11.72 -11.47
N SER A 363 -5.92 12.48 -10.98
CA SER A 363 -6.37 12.43 -9.60
C SER A 363 -6.87 11.05 -9.19
N SER A 364 -7.62 10.36 -10.07
CA SER A 364 -8.09 9.00 -9.82
C SER A 364 -6.94 8.01 -9.67
N LEU A 365 -5.91 8.11 -10.52
CA LEU A 365 -4.71 7.26 -10.43
C LEU A 365 -3.87 7.54 -9.18
N LEU A 366 -3.69 8.82 -8.84
CA LEU A 366 -2.95 9.20 -7.65
C LEU A 366 -3.68 8.71 -6.38
N ASN A 367 -5.00 8.85 -6.34
CA ASN A 367 -5.84 8.33 -5.26
C ASN A 367 -5.80 6.79 -5.21
N TYR A 368 -5.76 6.12 -6.36
CA TYR A 368 -5.55 4.67 -6.43
C TYR A 368 -4.23 4.29 -5.76
N MET A 369 -3.11 4.93 -6.14
CA MET A 369 -1.80 4.63 -5.57
C MET A 369 -1.75 4.91 -4.07
N GLU A 370 -2.27 6.06 -3.65
CA GLU A 370 -2.33 6.44 -2.25
C GLU A 370 -3.19 5.47 -1.44
N GLY A 371 -4.39 5.17 -1.92
CA GLY A 371 -5.29 4.24 -1.26
C GLY A 371 -4.75 2.81 -1.22
N ASN A 372 -4.02 2.36 -2.24
CA ASN A 372 -3.54 0.99 -2.26
C ASN A 372 -2.35 0.79 -1.32
N TRP A 373 -1.46 1.80 -1.23
CA TRP A 373 -0.12 1.63 -0.65
C TRP A 373 0.28 2.57 0.48
N LYS A 374 -0.41 3.71 0.68
CA LYS A 374 -0.03 4.64 1.75
C LYS A 374 -0.07 3.92 3.10
N LYS A 375 1.07 4.00 3.80
CA LYS A 375 1.32 3.38 5.10
C LYS A 375 1.21 4.36 6.25
#